data_AF-B9M7G6-F1
#
_entry.id   AF-B9M7G6-F1
#
_cell.length_a   1.000
_cell.length_b   1.000
_cell.length_c   1.000
_cell.angle_alpha   90.00
_cell.angle_beta   90.00
_cell.angle_gamma   90.00
#
_symmetry.space_group_name_H-M   'P 1'
#
loop_
_entity.id
_entity.type
_entity.pdbx_description
1 polymer ?
#
loop_
_entity_poly.entity_id
_entity_poly.type
_entity_poly.pdbx_seq_one_letter_code
_entity_poly.pdbx_strand_id
1 'polypeptide(L)'
;MIYITNDSLGQAVYLDLHERAPRKRTGGVEHIFDGLVGNGVTEVPVRVRSWQDCLEIAFGGSRLFQLVEEKTVRRIMGDVVRELVVP
;
A
#
# COMPACT_ATOMS: atom_id res chain seq x y z
N MET A 1 -9.04 -5.59 -3.83
CA MET A 1 -8.04 -6.68 -3.70
C MET A 1 -7.12 -6.76 -4.92
N ILE A 2 -5.81 -6.56 -4.71
CA ILE A 2 -4.73 -6.66 -5.71
C ILE A 2 -3.78 -7.75 -5.25
N TYR A 3 -3.34 -8.65 -6.13
CA TYR A 3 -2.33 -9.66 -5.83
C TYR A 3 -1.00 -9.28 -6.45
N ILE A 4 0.07 -9.40 -5.67
CA ILE A 4 1.44 -9.15 -6.07
C ILE A 4 2.20 -10.46 -5.91
N THR A 5 2.74 -10.98 -7.00
CA THR A 5 3.69 -12.09 -6.96
C THR A 5 5.12 -11.57 -7.15
N ASN A 6 6.03 -12.08 -6.34
CA ASN A 6 7.46 -11.92 -6.54
C ASN A 6 8.02 -13.28 -6.96
N ASP A 7 8.12 -13.48 -8.28
CA ASP A 7 8.57 -14.74 -8.88
C ASP A 7 10.01 -15.09 -8.49
N SER A 8 10.85 -14.08 -8.19
CA SER A 8 12.23 -14.31 -7.75
C SER A 8 12.33 -14.90 -6.34
N LEU A 9 11.29 -14.74 -5.52
CA LEU A 9 11.21 -15.29 -4.16
C LEU A 9 10.12 -16.37 -4.03
N GLY A 10 9.34 -16.64 -5.10
CA GLY A 10 8.20 -17.56 -5.06
C GLY A 10 7.11 -17.14 -4.08
N GLN A 11 6.93 -15.83 -3.88
CA GLN A 11 6.06 -15.28 -2.83
C GLN A 11 4.90 -14.50 -3.42
N ALA A 12 3.75 -14.54 -2.74
CA ALA A 12 2.60 -13.72 -3.07
C ALA A 12 2.16 -12.90 -1.86
N VAL A 13 1.85 -11.63 -2.09
CA VAL A 13 1.09 -10.81 -1.14
C VAL A 13 -0.19 -10.33 -1.80
N TYR A 14 -1.27 -10.23 -1.03
CA TYR A 14 -2.44 -9.48 -1.43
C TYR A 14 -2.50 -8.15 -0.69
N LEU A 15 -3.05 -7.18 -1.39
CA LEU A 15 -3.37 -5.85 -0.90
C LEU A 15 -4.87 -5.68 -0.98
N ASP A 16 -5.48 -5.25 0.12
CA ASP A 16 -6.85 -4.78 0.10
C ASP A 16 -6.90 -3.35 0.62
N LEU A 17 -7.02 -2.39 -0.30
CA LEU A 17 -7.02 -0.96 -0.01
C LEU A 17 -8.42 -0.40 -0.25
N HIS A 18 -8.88 0.39 0.71
CA HIS A 18 -10.14 1.13 0.64
C HIS A 18 -9.84 2.61 0.72
N GLU A 19 -10.24 3.36 -0.30
CA GLU A 19 -10.14 4.81 -0.28
C GLU A 19 -11.11 5.38 0.77
N ARG A 20 -10.61 6.26 1.62
CA ARG A 20 -11.44 7.11 2.47
C ARG A 20 -11.81 8.39 1.73
N ALA A 21 -12.91 9.01 2.15
CA ALA A 21 -13.33 10.31 1.65
C ALA A 21 -12.13 11.28 1.52
N PRO A 22 -11.82 11.75 0.30
CA PRO A 22 -10.68 12.61 0.06
C PRO A 22 -10.78 13.88 0.91
N ARG A 23 -9.65 14.34 1.44
CA ARG A 23 -9.60 15.52 2.30
C ARG A 23 -8.99 16.68 1.55
N LYS A 24 -9.69 17.82 1.53
CA LYS A 24 -9.10 19.08 1.04
C LYS A 24 -8.05 19.55 2.04
N ARG A 25 -6.82 19.73 1.57
CA ARG A 25 -5.70 20.29 2.33
C ARG A 25 -5.16 21.49 1.57
N THR A 26 -4.53 22.44 2.26
CA THR A 26 -3.91 23.60 1.59
C THR A 26 -2.96 23.11 0.50
N GLY A 27 -3.21 23.48 -0.75
CA GLY A 27 -2.39 23.06 -1.89
C GLY A 27 -2.85 21.80 -2.66
N GLY A 28 -3.93 21.12 -2.26
CA GLY A 28 -4.47 20.02 -3.07
C GLY A 28 -5.45 19.09 -2.37
N VAL A 29 -5.72 17.95 -3.01
CA VAL A 29 -6.51 16.86 -2.42
C VAL A 29 -5.55 15.85 -1.79
N GLU A 30 -5.81 15.50 -0.52
CA GLU A 30 -5.15 14.39 0.16
C GLU A 30 -6.03 13.15 0.00
N HIS A 31 -5.47 12.12 -0.62
CA HIS A 31 -6.08 10.79 -0.72
C HIS A 31 -5.54 9.91 0.40
N ILE A 32 -6.44 9.25 1.12
CA ILE A 32 -6.09 8.37 2.23
C ILE A 32 -6.67 6.99 1.94
N PHE A 33 -5.82 5.98 1.90
CA PHE A 33 -6.21 4.60 1.75
C PHE A 33 -5.89 3.86 3.04
N ASP A 34 -6.86 3.11 3.56
CA ASP A 34 -6.65 2.17 4.66
C ASP A 34 -6.92 0.76 4.17
N GLY A 35 -6.21 -0.22 4.72
CA GLY A 35 -6.30 -1.56 4.20
C GLY A 35 -5.49 -2.60 4.94
N LEU A 36 -5.32 -3.75 4.27
CA LEU A 36 -4.51 -4.88 4.73
C LEU A 36 -3.49 -5.25 3.66
N VAL A 37 -2.30 -5.65 4.10
CA VAL A 37 -1.34 -6.42 3.31
C VAL A 37 -1.22 -7.79 3.95
N GLY A 38 -1.36 -8.86 3.18
CA GLY A 38 -1.25 -10.22 3.67
C GLY A 38 -0.50 -11.14 2.73
N ASN A 39 0.09 -12.20 3.25
CA ASN A 39 0.75 -13.25 2.46
C ASN A 39 0.07 -14.62 2.57
N GLY A 40 -1.19 -14.63 3.05
CA GLY A 40 -1.95 -15.85 3.34
C GLY A 40 -1.66 -16.48 4.70
N VAL A 41 -0.63 -16.03 5.42
CA VAL A 41 -0.28 -16.49 6.78
C VAL A 41 -0.40 -15.37 7.81
N THR A 42 0.08 -14.18 7.45
CA THR A 42 0.02 -12.97 8.31
C THR A 42 -0.61 -11.84 7.52
N GLU A 43 -1.45 -11.06 8.20
CA GLU A 43 -2.01 -9.81 7.72
C GLU A 43 -1.50 -8.66 8.59
N VAL A 44 -1.17 -7.53 7.96
CA VAL A 44 -0.81 -6.29 8.66
C VAL A 44 -1.68 -5.16 8.13
N PRO A 45 -2.18 -4.28 9.01
CA PRO A 45 -2.86 -3.08 8.57
C PRO A 45 -1.90 -2.19 7.80
N VAL A 46 -2.42 -1.52 6.79
CA VAL A 46 -1.65 -0.54 6.03
C VAL A 46 -2.45 0.73 5.86
N ARG A 47 -1.74 1.86 5.95
CA ARG A 47 -2.25 3.17 5.64
C ARG A 47 -1.37 3.80 4.58
N VAL A 48 -1.98 4.30 3.52
CA VAL A 48 -1.31 5.07 2.49
C VAL A 48 -1.90 6.47 2.43
N ARG A 49 -1.05 7.48 2.39
CA ARG A 49 -1.44 8.87 2.18
C ARG A 49 -0.73 9.36 0.94
N SER A 50 -1.50 9.90 0.00
CA SER A 50 -0.99 10.56 -1.18
C SER A 50 -1.44 12.02 -1.16
N TRP A 51 -0.49 12.93 -1.38
CA TRP A 51 -0.76 14.35 -1.48
C TRP A 51 0.26 14.99 -2.42
N GLN A 52 -0.22 15.59 -3.52
CA GLN A 52 0.64 16.08 -4.60
C GLN A 52 1.61 14.97 -5.06
N ASP A 53 2.92 15.21 -5.00
CA ASP A 53 3.97 14.24 -5.36
C ASP A 53 4.49 13.42 -4.16
N CYS A 54 3.92 13.64 -2.97
CA CYS A 54 4.31 12.95 -1.75
C CYS A 54 3.46 11.70 -1.54
N LEU A 55 4.14 10.59 -1.21
CA LEU A 55 3.52 9.32 -0.85
C LEU A 55 4.09 8.82 0.48
N GLU A 56 3.22 8.61 1.45
CA GLU A 56 3.55 8.04 2.76
C GLU A 56 2.84 6.69 2.92
N ILE A 57 3.60 5.64 3.22
CA ILE A 57 3.07 4.29 3.48
C ILE A 57 3.45 3.89 4.90
N ALA A 58 2.48 3.49 5.70
CA ALA A 58 2.68 2.99 7.06
C ALA A 58 2.08 1.60 7.21
N PHE A 59 2.90 0.63 7.62
CA PHE A 59 2.46 -0.73 7.93
C PHE A 59 2.31 -0.91 9.45
N GLY A 60 1.35 -1.72 9.86
CA GLY A 60 1.31 -2.30 11.19
C GLY A 60 2.44 -3.31 11.42
N GLY A 61 2.58 -3.77 12.67
CA GLY A 61 3.71 -4.57 13.16
C GLY A 61 4.26 -5.68 12.24
N SER A 62 5.55 -5.96 12.41
CA SER A 62 6.55 -6.32 11.39
C SER A 62 6.63 -7.78 10.92
N ARG A 63 5.70 -8.67 11.27
CA ARG A 63 5.87 -10.10 10.93
C ARG A 63 5.79 -10.41 9.44
N LEU A 64 5.19 -9.53 8.63
CA LEU A 64 5.07 -9.72 7.19
C LEU A 64 6.43 -9.62 6.45
N PHE A 65 7.36 -8.80 6.98
CA PHE A 65 8.65 -8.55 6.35
C PHE A 65 9.74 -9.60 6.64
N GLN A 66 9.42 -10.61 7.45
CA GLN A 66 10.30 -11.77 7.61
C GLN A 66 10.32 -12.64 6.34
N LEU A 67 9.25 -12.56 5.56
CA LEU A 67 9.09 -13.36 4.36
C LEU A 67 9.24 -12.48 3.12
N VAL A 68 8.71 -11.25 3.12
CA VAL A 68 8.68 -10.39 1.93
C VAL A 68 9.50 -9.11 2.13
N GLU A 69 10.25 -8.68 1.11
CA GLU A 69 11.00 -7.43 1.19
C GLU A 69 10.07 -6.20 1.28
N GLU A 70 10.16 -5.46 2.40
CA GLU A 70 9.37 -4.25 2.64
C GLU A 70 9.50 -3.22 1.52
N LYS A 71 10.73 -3.02 1.02
CA LYS A 71 11.01 -2.05 -0.06
C LYS A 71 10.24 -2.38 -1.34
N THR A 72 10.12 -3.66 -1.68
CA THR A 72 9.40 -4.14 -2.86
C THR A 72 7.90 -3.90 -2.70
N VAL A 73 7.35 -4.20 -1.53
CA VAL A 73 5.93 -3.92 -1.22
C VAL A 73 5.64 -2.42 -1.28
N ARG A 74 6.49 -1.58 -0.67
CA ARG A 74 6.34 -0.12 -0.70
C ARG A 74 6.34 0.44 -2.11
N ARG A 75 7.26 -0.04 -2.96
CA ARG A 75 7.34 0.38 -4.36
C ARG A 75 6.04 0.06 -5.11
N ILE A 76 5.60 -1.20 -5.06
CA ILE A 76 4.44 -1.64 -5.82
C ILE A 76 3.16 -0.96 -5.31
N MET A 77 3.01 -0.82 -4.00
CA MET A 77 1.90 -0.05 -3.43
C MET A 77 1.90 1.41 -3.89
N GLY A 78 3.08 2.01 -4.03
CA GLY A 78 3.19 3.38 -4.54
C GLY A 78 2.80 3.51 -6.01
N ASP A 79 3.14 2.52 -6.82
CA ASP A 79 2.73 2.48 -8.22
C ASP A 79 1.20 2.31 -8.34
N VAL A 80 0.61 1.39 -7.57
CA VAL A 80 -0.86 1.20 -7.49
C VAL A 80 -1.57 2.48 -7.06
N VAL A 81 -1.11 3.16 -6.00
CA VAL A 81 -1.78 4.36 -5.49
C VAL A 81 -1.66 5.53 -6.48
N ARG A 82 -0.56 5.63 -7.22
CA ARG A 82 -0.45 6.62 -8.30
C ARG A 82 -1.47 6.38 -9.41
N GLU A 83 -1.69 5.13 -9.81
CA GLU A 83 -2.73 4.78 -10.79
C GLU A 83 -4.16 5.05 -10.28
N LEU A 84 -4.38 4.96 -8.96
CA LEU A 84 -5.68 5.25 -8.36
C LEU A 84 -5.97 6.76 -8.19
N VAL A 85 -4.91 7.57 -8.03
CA VAL A 85 -5.02 9.02 -7.76
C VAL A 85 -4.87 9.86 -9.02
N VAL A 86 -4.12 9.40 -10.01
CA VAL A 86 -3.95 10.05 -11.31
C VAL A 86 -4.89 9.39 -12.32
N PRO A 87 -5.96 10.06 -12.79
CA PRO A 87 -6.86 9.52 -13.81
C PRO A 87 -6.21 9.39 -15.19
#